data_AF-A0A7W7ZZ22-F1
#
_entry.id   AF-A0A7W7ZZ22-F1
#
_cell.length_a   1.000
_cell.length_b   1.000
_cell.length_c   1.000
_cell.angle_alpha   90.00
_cell.angle_beta   90.00
_cell.angle_gamma   90.00
#
_symmetry.space_group_name_H-M   'P 1'
#
loop_
_entity.id
_entity.type
_entity.pdbx_description
1 polymer ?
#
loop_
_entity_poly.entity_id
_entity_poly.type
_entity_poly.pdbx_seq_one_letter_code
_entity_poly.pdbx_strand_id
1 'polypeptide(L)'
;MIRPRPNTDLSLTESVPSAAHRVTFAVCVGTAVSMFLVPQLFSLSADGYGFAASSTDIGRYLLPGAIAAAISGPLGGFAARRFGSTAVVTAGVGVMAATLLTLAFLHSEVWHLVVAKALVALASGVCITAMVVKTATSVDHGNTGTATSLVLVTRVIGFAAGAQVSGAFLTAGTAPWSSVPAESAYITGFVIAGVVTALSLLVVRTMSKGVKE
;
A
#
# COMPACT_ATOMS: atom_id res chain seq x y z
N MET A 1 40.65 17.14 -19.91
CA MET A 1 39.30 17.70 -20.19
C MET A 1 38.29 16.80 -19.46
N ILE A 2 37.84 17.21 -18.28
CA ILE A 2 36.91 16.43 -17.44
C ILE A 2 35.49 16.82 -17.89
N ARG A 3 34.80 15.93 -18.61
CA ARG A 3 33.38 16.16 -18.93
C ARG A 3 32.57 16.01 -17.64
N PRO A 4 31.73 16.99 -17.26
CA PRO A 4 30.81 16.81 -16.14
C PRO A 4 29.85 15.68 -16.51
N ARG A 5 29.82 14.63 -15.68
CA ARG A 5 28.78 13.60 -15.81
C ARG A 5 27.45 14.25 -15.42
N PRO A 6 26.39 14.15 -16.23
CA PRO A 6 25.08 14.64 -15.85
C PRO A 6 24.65 13.94 -14.56
N ASN A 7 24.21 14.71 -13.55
CA ASN A 7 23.84 14.21 -12.23
C ASN A 7 22.60 13.28 -12.23
N THR A 8 21.99 13.08 -13.40
CA THR A 8 20.78 12.26 -13.60
C THR A 8 21.00 11.42 -14.85
N ASP A 9 21.57 10.24 -14.66
CA ASP A 9 21.76 9.26 -15.74
C ASP A 9 20.44 8.49 -15.91
N LEU A 10 19.71 8.77 -17.00
CA LEU A 10 18.41 8.13 -17.31
C LEU A 10 18.54 6.63 -17.60
N SER A 11 19.77 6.13 -17.80
CA SER A 11 20.05 4.69 -17.87
C SER A 11 19.80 3.97 -16.53
N LEU A 12 19.78 4.69 -15.40
CA LEU A 12 19.48 4.13 -14.08
C LEU A 12 17.98 3.85 -13.88
N THR A 13 17.09 4.57 -14.59
CA THR A 13 15.66 4.22 -14.62
C THR A 13 15.41 2.93 -15.42
N GLU A 14 16.32 2.57 -16.32
CA GLU A 14 16.24 1.32 -17.09
C GLU A 14 16.83 0.12 -16.32
N SER A 15 17.77 0.35 -15.40
CA SER A 15 18.43 -0.72 -14.64
C SER A 15 17.60 -1.25 -13.45
N VAL A 16 16.70 -0.43 -12.90
CA VAL A 16 15.76 -0.89 -11.87
C VAL A 16 14.56 -1.54 -12.54
N PRO A 17 14.17 -2.79 -12.18
CA PRO A 17 13.07 -3.46 -12.86
C PRO A 17 11.81 -2.61 -12.77
N SER A 18 11.26 -2.15 -13.90
CA SER A 18 10.02 -1.36 -13.95
C SER A 18 8.84 -2.01 -13.21
N ALA A 19 8.90 -3.34 -13.04
CA ALA A 19 8.00 -4.12 -12.21
C ALA A 19 8.01 -3.72 -10.72
N ALA A 20 9.18 -3.38 -10.17
CA ALA A 20 9.34 -2.99 -8.78
C ALA A 20 8.55 -1.72 -8.44
N HIS A 21 8.65 -0.72 -9.32
CA HIS A 21 7.91 0.53 -9.20
C HIS A 21 6.40 0.30 -9.35
N ARG A 22 5.98 -0.48 -10.34
CA ARG A 22 4.54 -0.79 -10.52
C ARG A 22 3.93 -1.49 -9.31
N VAL A 23 4.62 -2.48 -8.73
CA VAL A 23 4.15 -3.18 -7.53
C VAL A 23 4.13 -2.24 -6.33
N THR A 24 5.20 -1.47 -6.12
CA THR A 24 5.29 -0.48 -5.04
C THR A 24 4.16 0.54 -5.12
N PHE A 25 3.93 1.09 -6.31
CA PHE A 25 2.87 2.06 -6.57
C PHE A 25 1.49 1.47 -6.23
N ALA A 26 1.15 0.29 -6.78
CA ALA A 26 -0.13 -0.36 -6.54
C ALA A 26 -0.36 -0.66 -5.05
N VAL A 27 0.68 -1.17 -4.35
CA VAL A 27 0.61 -1.44 -2.91
C VAL A 27 0.37 -0.15 -2.11
N CYS A 28 1.06 0.93 -2.46
CA CYS A 28 0.92 2.20 -1.76
C CYS A 28 -0.45 2.85 -2.01
N VAL A 29 -0.98 2.76 -3.23
CA VAL A 29 -2.34 3.21 -3.54
C VAL A 29 -3.36 2.46 -2.69
N GLY A 30 -3.30 1.12 -2.64
CA GLY A 30 -4.22 0.32 -1.83
C GLY A 30 -4.11 0.62 -0.33
N THR A 31 -2.89 0.79 0.16
CA THR A 31 -2.62 1.17 1.56
C THR A 31 -3.20 2.55 1.90
N ALA A 32 -3.02 3.52 1.00
CA ALA A 32 -3.53 4.87 1.16
C ALA A 32 -5.06 4.87 1.17
N VAL A 33 -5.73 4.17 0.26
CA VAL A 33 -7.20 4.09 0.26
C VAL A 33 -7.72 3.60 1.61
N SER A 34 -7.15 2.53 2.16
CA SER A 34 -7.49 2.08 3.52
C SER A 34 -7.15 3.12 4.60
N MET A 35 -6.04 3.85 4.46
CA MET A 35 -5.61 4.88 5.40
C MET A 35 -6.56 6.09 5.46
N PHE A 36 -7.26 6.41 4.37
CA PHE A 36 -8.19 7.53 4.33
C PHE A 36 -9.65 7.11 4.60
N LEU A 37 -10.12 6.01 4.00
CA LEU A 37 -11.51 5.57 4.18
C LEU A 37 -11.81 5.05 5.59
N VAL A 38 -10.89 4.30 6.22
CA VAL A 38 -11.15 3.68 7.54
C VAL A 38 -11.34 4.70 8.66
N PRO A 39 -10.48 5.72 8.83
CA PRO A 39 -10.71 6.76 9.83
C PRO A 39 -12.00 7.54 9.58
N GLN A 40 -12.35 7.76 8.31
CA GLN A 40 -13.60 8.46 7.97
C GLN A 40 -14.83 7.65 8.37
N LEU A 41 -14.84 6.32 8.15
CA LEU A 41 -15.90 5.43 8.66
C LEU A 41 -16.06 5.54 10.17
N PHE A 42 -14.96 5.58 10.92
CA PHE A 42 -15.03 5.75 12.38
C PHE A 42 -15.62 7.10 12.78
N SER A 43 -15.30 8.17 12.06
CA SER A 43 -15.77 9.52 12.37
C SER A 43 -17.23 9.82 11.96
N LEU A 44 -17.82 9.02 11.06
CA LEU A 44 -19.19 9.23 10.58
C LEU A 44 -20.23 8.98 11.69
N SER A 45 -21.36 9.69 11.63
CA SER A 45 -22.46 9.56 12.62
C SER A 45 -23.00 8.12 12.67
N ALA A 46 -23.44 7.70 13.86
CA ALA A 46 -23.96 6.36 14.12
C ALA A 46 -25.39 6.15 13.59
N ASP A 47 -26.05 7.19 13.10
CA ASP A 47 -27.41 7.14 12.55
C ASP A 47 -27.52 6.36 11.22
N GLY A 48 -26.39 5.83 10.73
CA GLY A 48 -26.27 4.99 9.54
C GLY A 48 -25.27 3.86 9.76
N TYR A 49 -24.18 3.83 8.99
CA TYR A 49 -23.14 2.80 9.03
C TYR A 49 -21.81 3.29 9.64
N GLY A 50 -21.79 4.51 10.19
CA GLY A 50 -20.64 5.08 10.90
C GLY A 50 -20.60 4.69 12.38
N PHE A 51 -19.49 4.99 13.06
CA PHE A 51 -19.27 4.59 14.47
C PHE A 51 -19.33 5.74 15.49
N ALA A 52 -19.52 6.98 15.03
CA ALA A 52 -19.51 8.21 15.84
C ALA A 52 -18.32 8.29 16.82
N ALA A 53 -17.18 7.72 16.44
CA ALA A 53 -16.02 7.61 17.31
C ALA A 53 -15.32 8.97 17.45
N SER A 54 -14.93 9.31 18.68
CA SER A 54 -14.14 10.50 18.94
C SER A 54 -12.75 10.41 18.28
N SER A 55 -12.12 11.55 17.98
CA SER A 55 -10.75 11.56 17.43
C SER A 55 -9.75 10.79 18.31
N THR A 56 -9.96 10.80 19.63
CA THR A 56 -9.14 10.04 20.59
C THR A 56 -9.33 8.53 20.43
N ASP A 57 -10.56 8.07 20.25
CA ASP A 57 -10.85 6.64 20.07
C ASP A 57 -10.39 6.14 18.70
N ILE A 58 -10.53 6.95 17.65
CA ILE A 58 -9.94 6.68 16.33
C ILE A 58 -8.43 6.46 16.47
N GLY A 59 -7.73 7.33 17.21
CA GLY A 59 -6.30 7.17 17.49
C GLY A 59 -5.98 5.83 18.17
N ARG A 60 -6.78 5.42 19.15
CA ARG A 60 -6.65 4.11 19.82
C ARG A 60 -6.90 2.93 18.88
N TYR A 61 -7.91 3.02 18.02
CA TYR A 61 -8.24 1.98 17.03
C TYR A 61 -7.18 1.84 15.95
N LEU A 62 -6.47 2.91 15.61
CA LEU A 62 -5.38 2.88 14.63
C LEU A 62 -4.03 2.49 15.25
N LEU A 63 -3.89 2.51 16.57
CA LEU A 63 -2.65 2.18 17.28
C LEU A 63 -2.13 0.77 16.96
N PRO A 64 -2.96 -0.30 16.93
CA PRO A 64 -2.51 -1.62 16.47
C PRO A 64 -1.93 -1.59 15.06
N GLY A 65 -2.48 -0.74 14.18
CA GLY A 65 -1.96 -0.57 12.83
C GLY A 65 -0.59 0.10 12.77
N ALA A 66 -0.33 1.08 13.64
CA ALA A 66 0.99 1.70 13.75
C ALA A 66 2.04 0.70 14.27
N ILE A 67 1.67 -0.12 15.27
CA ILE A 67 2.54 -1.19 15.78
C ILE A 67 2.83 -2.21 14.67
N ALA A 68 1.81 -2.64 13.93
CA ALA A 68 1.94 -3.55 12.81
C ALA A 68 2.88 -2.98 11.71
N ALA A 69 2.76 -1.69 11.41
CA ALA A 69 3.67 -1.00 10.49
C ALA A 69 5.12 -0.98 11.03
N ALA A 70 5.33 -0.76 12.32
CA ALA A 70 6.67 -0.73 12.92
C ALA A 70 7.37 -2.11 12.84
N ILE A 71 6.66 -3.19 13.15
CA ILE A 71 7.21 -4.56 13.10
C ILE A 71 7.40 -5.07 11.66
N SER A 72 6.67 -4.51 10.69
CA SER A 72 6.70 -4.95 9.29
C SER A 72 8.09 -4.84 8.65
N GLY A 73 8.90 -3.85 9.06
CA GLY A 73 10.23 -3.62 8.52
C GLY A 73 11.20 -4.75 8.84
N PRO A 74 11.48 -5.02 10.13
CA PRO A 74 12.32 -6.14 10.55
C PRO A 74 11.79 -7.48 10.01
N LEU A 75 10.47 -7.70 10.09
CA LEU A 75 9.82 -8.92 9.61
C LEU A 75 10.00 -9.11 8.11
N GLY A 76 9.79 -8.06 7.31
CA GLY A 76 9.94 -8.09 5.87
C GLY A 76 11.38 -8.31 5.44
N GLY A 77 12.34 -7.67 6.12
CA GLY A 77 13.77 -7.89 5.87
C GLY A 77 14.21 -9.30 6.20
N PHE A 78 13.77 -9.85 7.34
CA PHE A 78 14.05 -11.23 7.73
C PHE A 78 13.41 -12.22 6.75
N ALA A 79 12.13 -12.06 6.44
CA ALA A 79 11.42 -12.93 5.51
C ALA A 79 12.04 -12.88 4.11
N ALA A 80 12.42 -11.70 3.62
CA ALA A 80 13.05 -11.55 2.31
C ALA A 80 14.40 -12.28 2.23
N ARG A 81 15.21 -12.25 3.30
CA ARG A 81 16.45 -13.02 3.38
C ARG A 81 16.20 -14.53 3.45
N ARG A 82 15.16 -14.98 4.17
CA ARG A 82 14.90 -16.41 4.41
C ARG A 82 14.20 -17.11 3.25
N PHE A 83 13.23 -16.45 2.63
CA PHE A 83 12.32 -17.02 1.62
C PHE A 83 12.46 -16.38 0.24
N GLY A 84 13.27 -15.32 0.11
CA GLY A 84 13.43 -14.54 -1.12
C GLY A 84 12.35 -13.45 -1.27
N SER A 85 12.77 -12.28 -1.77
CA SER A 85 11.89 -11.11 -1.88
C SER A 85 10.64 -11.35 -2.73
N THR A 86 10.72 -12.13 -3.82
CA THR A 86 9.57 -12.37 -4.70
C THR A 86 8.46 -13.17 -4.00
N ALA A 87 8.82 -14.19 -3.21
CA ALA A 87 7.84 -14.99 -2.47
C ALA A 87 7.15 -14.15 -1.39
N VAL A 88 7.93 -13.36 -0.65
CA VAL A 88 7.43 -12.46 0.40
C VAL A 88 6.49 -11.40 -0.16
N VAL A 89 6.86 -10.77 -1.28
CA VAL A 89 6.00 -9.78 -1.95
C VAL A 89 4.72 -10.44 -2.46
N THR A 90 4.79 -11.63 -3.05
CA THR A 90 3.59 -12.34 -3.53
C THR A 90 2.63 -12.64 -2.38
N ALA A 91 3.14 -13.15 -1.26
CA ALA A 91 2.34 -13.45 -0.08
C ALA A 91 1.73 -12.19 0.53
N GLY A 92 2.54 -11.14 0.73
CA GLY A 92 2.07 -9.88 1.30
C GLY A 92 1.03 -9.18 0.44
N VAL A 93 1.23 -9.11 -0.89
CA VAL A 93 0.24 -8.56 -1.82
C VAL A 93 -1.05 -9.39 -1.79
N GLY A 94 -0.96 -10.72 -1.76
CA GLY A 94 -2.13 -11.60 -1.65
C GLY A 94 -2.93 -11.36 -0.37
N VAL A 95 -2.25 -11.31 0.78
CA VAL A 95 -2.87 -11.01 2.08
C VAL A 95 -3.52 -9.62 2.06
N MET A 96 -2.82 -8.61 1.53
CA MET A 96 -3.34 -7.25 1.48
C MET A 96 -4.57 -7.14 0.57
N ALA A 97 -4.53 -7.74 -0.61
CA ALA A 97 -5.67 -7.76 -1.53
C ALA A 97 -6.88 -8.47 -0.90
N ALA A 98 -6.67 -9.65 -0.31
CA ALA A 98 -7.72 -10.38 0.38
C ALA A 98 -8.33 -9.55 1.52
N THR A 99 -7.50 -8.88 2.32
CA THR A 99 -7.96 -8.03 3.42
C THR A 99 -8.80 -6.86 2.93
N LEU A 100 -8.36 -6.16 1.88
CA LEU A 100 -9.10 -5.03 1.28
C LEU A 100 -10.43 -5.49 0.68
N LEU A 101 -10.46 -6.64 0.00
CA LEU A 101 -11.69 -7.22 -0.54
C LEU A 101 -12.64 -7.67 0.57
N THR A 102 -12.13 -8.30 1.64
CA THR A 102 -12.94 -8.67 2.80
C THR A 102 -13.56 -7.43 3.44
N LEU A 103 -12.84 -6.31 3.52
CA LEU A 103 -13.38 -5.06 4.05
C LEU A 103 -14.57 -4.53 3.25
N ALA A 104 -14.62 -4.80 1.94
CA ALA A 104 -15.76 -4.41 1.12
C ALA A 104 -17.06 -5.12 1.55
N PHE A 105 -16.96 -6.34 2.10
CA PHE A 105 -18.12 -7.12 2.58
C PHE A 105 -18.31 -7.05 4.10
N LEU A 106 -17.23 -6.81 4.84
CA LEU A 106 -17.19 -6.96 6.30
C LEU A 106 -16.55 -5.71 6.95
N HIS A 107 -17.37 -4.67 7.12
CA HIS A 107 -16.99 -3.41 7.77
C HIS A 107 -18.05 -2.90 8.77
N SER A 108 -18.96 -3.78 9.21
CA SER A 108 -20.06 -3.43 10.12
C SER A 108 -19.64 -3.25 11.58
N GLU A 109 -18.45 -3.75 11.96
CA GLU A 109 -17.97 -3.73 13.34
C GLU A 109 -16.61 -3.07 13.42
N VAL A 110 -16.36 -2.36 14.53
CA VAL A 110 -15.10 -1.65 14.78
C VAL A 110 -13.91 -2.60 14.69
N TRP A 111 -14.04 -3.81 15.24
CA TRP A 111 -12.94 -4.77 15.29
C TRP A 111 -12.55 -5.28 13.89
N HIS A 112 -13.49 -5.37 12.94
CA HIS A 112 -13.17 -5.72 11.54
C HIS A 112 -12.22 -4.68 10.95
N LEU A 113 -12.51 -3.40 11.16
CA LEU A 113 -11.71 -2.29 10.66
C LEU A 113 -10.34 -2.20 11.34
N VAL A 114 -10.28 -2.41 12.66
CA VAL A 114 -9.02 -2.40 13.42
C VAL A 114 -8.09 -3.52 12.96
N VAL A 115 -8.60 -4.76 12.92
CA VAL A 115 -7.81 -5.93 12.53
C VAL A 115 -7.34 -5.80 11.09
N ALA A 116 -8.23 -5.42 10.19
CA ALA A 116 -7.87 -5.26 8.80
C ALA A 116 -6.90 -4.11 8.58
N LYS A 117 -7.03 -3.00 9.31
CA LYS A 117 -6.08 -1.89 9.20
C LYS A 117 -4.69 -2.31 9.64
N ALA A 118 -4.59 -3.09 10.71
CA ALA A 118 -3.33 -3.67 11.15
C ALA A 118 -2.74 -4.64 10.13
N LEU A 119 -3.57 -5.49 9.54
CA LEU A 119 -3.12 -6.46 8.54
C LEU A 119 -2.67 -5.78 7.23
N VAL A 120 -3.39 -4.77 6.76
CA VAL A 120 -2.98 -3.95 5.60
C VAL A 120 -1.65 -3.25 5.89
N ALA A 121 -1.49 -2.65 7.07
CA ALA A 121 -0.25 -1.98 7.46
C ALA A 121 0.95 -2.94 7.51
N LEU A 122 0.76 -4.12 8.10
CA LEU A 122 1.77 -5.18 8.15
C LEU A 122 2.16 -5.65 6.76
N ALA A 123 1.17 -6.04 5.96
CA ALA A 123 1.38 -6.62 4.63
C ALA A 123 2.04 -5.61 3.68
N SER A 124 1.57 -4.36 3.69
CA SER A 124 2.15 -3.26 2.93
C SER A 124 3.62 -3.04 3.33
N GLY A 125 3.91 -2.90 4.62
CA GLY A 125 5.28 -2.65 5.07
C GLY A 125 6.25 -3.79 4.75
N VAL A 126 5.81 -5.04 4.93
CA VAL A 126 6.59 -6.24 4.54
C VAL A 126 6.90 -6.23 3.04
N CYS A 127 5.90 -5.93 2.20
CA CYS A 127 6.08 -5.81 0.75
C CYS A 127 7.07 -4.72 0.38
N ILE A 128 6.94 -3.52 0.95
CA ILE A 128 7.84 -2.39 0.66
C ILE A 128 9.27 -2.72 1.09
N THR A 129 9.47 -3.32 2.26
CA THR A 129 10.81 -3.73 2.69
C THR A 129 11.40 -4.78 1.76
N ALA A 130 10.64 -5.81 1.39
CA ALA A 130 11.12 -6.83 0.48
C ALA A 130 11.46 -6.26 -0.91
N MET A 131 10.69 -5.29 -1.39
CA MET A 131 10.95 -4.56 -2.63
C MET A 131 12.22 -3.73 -2.57
N VAL A 132 12.44 -2.99 -1.48
CA VAL A 132 13.68 -2.23 -1.25
C VAL A 132 14.88 -3.16 -1.23
N VAL A 133 14.81 -4.28 -0.48
CA VAL A 133 15.89 -5.28 -0.43
C VAL A 133 16.17 -5.83 -1.84
N LYS A 134 15.13 -6.21 -2.58
CA LYS A 134 15.26 -6.74 -3.95
C LYS A 134 15.97 -5.75 -4.87
N THR A 135 15.51 -4.50 -4.87
CA THR A 135 16.07 -3.43 -5.68
C THR A 135 17.52 -3.13 -5.30
N ALA A 136 17.84 -3.10 -4.01
CA ALA A 136 19.21 -2.89 -3.53
C ALA A 136 20.14 -4.01 -3.98
N THR A 137 19.68 -5.26 -3.99
CA THR A 137 20.48 -6.42 -4.41
C THR A 137 20.57 -6.62 -5.92
N SER A 138 19.76 -5.92 -6.72
CA SER A 138 19.73 -6.09 -8.18
C SER A 138 20.58 -5.07 -8.94
N VAL A 139 21.23 -4.13 -8.24
CA VAL A 139 22.05 -3.07 -8.82
C VAL A 139 23.46 -3.08 -8.21
N ASP A 140 24.41 -2.48 -8.90
CA ASP A 140 25.76 -2.30 -8.37
C ASP A 140 25.77 -1.49 -7.06
N HIS A 141 26.75 -1.76 -6.20
CA HIS A 141 26.88 -1.12 -4.88
C HIS A 141 26.85 0.41 -4.93
N GLY A 142 27.43 1.02 -5.98
CA GLY A 142 27.42 2.47 -6.19
C GLY A 142 26.03 3.07 -6.50
N ASN A 143 25.08 2.26 -6.95
CA ASN A 143 23.75 2.68 -7.41
C ASN A 143 22.61 2.29 -6.44
N THR A 144 22.91 1.58 -5.36
CA THR A 144 21.92 1.10 -4.38
C THR A 144 21.10 2.23 -3.76
N GLY A 145 21.75 3.35 -3.41
CA GLY A 145 21.09 4.52 -2.84
C GLY A 145 20.08 5.14 -3.80
N THR A 146 20.48 5.33 -5.06
CA THR A 146 19.63 5.87 -6.13
C THR A 146 18.47 4.94 -6.47
N ALA A 147 18.72 3.63 -6.56
CA ALA A 147 17.69 2.66 -6.88
C ALA A 147 16.65 2.54 -5.75
N THR A 148 17.10 2.55 -4.50
CA THR A 148 16.22 2.52 -3.33
C THR A 148 15.41 3.81 -3.20
N SER A 149 16.02 4.97 -3.46
CA SER A 149 15.30 6.25 -3.40
C SER A 149 14.17 6.29 -4.43
N LEU A 150 14.36 5.74 -5.63
CA LEU A 150 13.31 5.68 -6.65
C LEU A 150 12.09 4.83 -6.21
N VAL A 151 12.32 3.73 -5.50
CA VAL A 151 11.26 2.93 -4.86
C VAL A 151 10.50 3.76 -3.82
N LEU A 152 11.23 4.51 -2.98
CA LEU A 152 10.62 5.36 -1.96
C LEU A 152 9.84 6.55 -2.55
N VAL A 153 10.35 7.17 -3.62
CA VAL A 153 9.62 8.21 -4.36
C VAL A 153 8.34 7.64 -4.95
N THR A 154 8.41 6.47 -5.58
CA THR A 154 7.23 5.78 -6.12
C THR A 154 6.20 5.50 -5.04
N ARG A 155 6.66 5.15 -3.82
CA ARG A 155 5.79 4.98 -2.66
C ARG A 155 5.06 6.28 -2.33
N VAL A 156 5.75 7.42 -2.24
CA VAL A 156 5.13 8.71 -1.95
C VAL A 156 4.07 9.06 -3.01
N ILE A 157 4.39 8.87 -4.30
CA ILE A 157 3.45 9.12 -5.40
C ILE A 157 2.21 8.22 -5.28
N GLY A 158 2.38 6.94 -4.96
CA GLY A 158 1.27 6.01 -4.74
C GLY A 158 0.37 6.43 -3.58
N PHE A 159 0.94 6.93 -2.47
CA PHE A 159 0.16 7.46 -1.36
C PHE A 159 -0.64 8.71 -1.74
N ALA A 160 -0.02 9.64 -2.47
CA ALA A 160 -0.71 10.84 -2.95
C ALA A 160 -1.86 10.50 -3.90
N ALA A 161 -1.64 9.58 -4.85
CA ALA A 161 -2.68 9.12 -5.77
C ALA A 161 -3.84 8.45 -5.03
N GLY A 162 -3.55 7.53 -4.09
CA GLY A 162 -4.58 6.85 -3.31
C GLY A 162 -5.39 7.81 -2.42
N ALA A 163 -4.75 8.84 -1.85
CA ALA A 163 -5.43 9.88 -1.08
C ALA A 163 -6.42 10.68 -1.95
N GLN A 164 -6.00 11.11 -3.14
CA GLN A 164 -6.85 11.86 -4.07
C GLN A 164 -8.03 11.02 -4.56
N VAL A 165 -7.78 9.76 -4.94
CA VAL A 165 -8.82 8.81 -5.35
C VAL A 165 -9.84 8.59 -4.23
N SER A 166 -9.38 8.46 -2.99
CA SER A 166 -10.26 8.32 -1.82
C SER A 166 -11.16 9.55 -1.63
N GLY A 167 -10.58 10.76 -1.70
CA GLY A 167 -11.35 12.00 -1.61
C GLY A 167 -12.36 12.18 -2.74
N ALA A 168 -12.00 11.76 -3.96
CA ALA A 168 -12.90 11.77 -5.10
C ALA A 168 -14.09 10.82 -4.92
N PHE A 169 -13.88 9.60 -4.41
CA PHE A 169 -14.97 8.67 -4.14
C PHE A 169 -15.93 9.17 -3.08
N LEU A 170 -15.40 9.74 -1.99
CA LEU A 170 -16.25 10.27 -0.93
C LEU A 170 -17.04 11.48 -1.39
N THR A 171 -16.42 12.38 -2.15
CA THR A 171 -17.11 13.51 -2.77
C THR A 171 -18.20 13.04 -3.73
N ALA A 172 -17.89 12.10 -4.63
CA ALA A 172 -18.85 11.57 -5.60
C ALA A 172 -20.00 10.77 -4.94
N GLY A 173 -19.71 10.12 -3.81
CA GLY A 173 -20.69 9.38 -3.02
C GLY A 173 -21.53 10.25 -2.09
N THR A 174 -21.23 11.54 -1.94
CA THR A 174 -21.98 12.45 -1.07
C THR A 174 -23.06 13.15 -1.89
N ALA A 175 -24.33 12.92 -1.55
CA ALA A 175 -25.44 13.58 -2.23
C ALA A 175 -25.43 15.09 -1.94
N PRO A 176 -25.86 15.98 -2.88
CA PRO A 176 -25.81 17.44 -2.70
C PRO A 176 -26.56 17.97 -1.46
N TRP A 177 -27.52 17.21 -0.94
CA TRP A 177 -28.34 17.53 0.22
C TRP A 177 -27.93 16.79 1.50
N SER A 178 -26.85 16.01 1.46
CA SER A 178 -26.32 15.23 2.59
C SER A 178 -24.85 15.59 2.81
N SER A 179 -24.41 15.64 4.07
CA SER A 179 -22.98 15.72 4.43
C SER A 179 -22.34 14.35 4.67
N VAL A 180 -23.13 13.28 4.52
CA VAL A 180 -22.73 11.89 4.75
C VAL A 180 -22.56 11.19 3.39
N PRO A 181 -21.37 10.65 3.09
CA PRO A 181 -21.17 9.82 1.90
C PRO A 181 -22.07 8.59 1.91
N ALA A 182 -22.37 8.01 0.76
CA ALA A 182 -23.04 6.71 0.69
C ALA A 182 -22.10 5.57 1.10
N GLU A 183 -22.63 4.54 1.78
CA GLU A 183 -21.88 3.33 2.14
C GLU A 183 -21.22 2.68 0.91
N SER A 184 -21.92 2.73 -0.23
CA SER A 184 -21.43 2.22 -1.52
C SER A 184 -20.12 2.87 -1.97
N ALA A 185 -19.82 4.11 -1.56
CA ALA A 185 -18.56 4.78 -1.89
C ALA A 185 -17.38 4.13 -1.15
N TYR A 186 -17.58 3.72 0.10
CA TYR A 186 -16.59 2.99 0.88
C TYR A 186 -16.35 1.60 0.30
N ILE A 187 -17.42 0.86 0.01
CA ILE A 187 -17.36 -0.46 -0.64
C ILE A 187 -16.60 -0.36 -1.97
N THR A 188 -16.96 0.60 -2.82
CA THR A 188 -16.32 0.81 -4.13
C THR A 188 -14.84 1.13 -3.97
N GLY A 189 -14.48 1.99 -3.02
CA GLY A 189 -13.09 2.32 -2.70
C GLY A 189 -12.29 1.08 -2.28
N PHE A 190 -12.83 0.25 -1.39
CA PHE A 190 -12.16 -0.99 -0.94
C PHE A 190 -12.03 -2.03 -2.05
N VAL A 191 -13.08 -2.20 -2.87
CA VAL A 191 -13.02 -3.10 -4.03
C VAL A 191 -11.95 -2.65 -5.02
N ILE A 192 -11.91 -1.36 -5.38
CA ILE A 192 -10.93 -0.84 -6.32
C ILE A 192 -9.51 -0.97 -5.75
N ALA A 193 -9.31 -0.63 -4.48
CA ALA A 193 -8.02 -0.82 -3.82
C ALA A 193 -7.59 -2.29 -3.80
N GLY A 194 -8.52 -3.21 -3.51
CA GLY A 194 -8.29 -4.65 -3.53
C GLY A 194 -7.94 -5.17 -4.92
N VAL A 195 -8.69 -4.75 -5.95
CA VAL A 195 -8.45 -5.12 -7.36
C VAL A 195 -7.12 -4.58 -7.87
N VAL A 196 -6.81 -3.30 -7.64
CA VAL A 196 -5.52 -2.69 -8.03
C VAL A 196 -4.36 -3.43 -7.35
N THR A 197 -4.50 -3.75 -6.07
CA THR A 197 -3.51 -4.54 -5.34
C THR A 197 -3.39 -5.96 -5.92
N ALA A 198 -4.50 -6.64 -6.20
CA ALA A 198 -4.50 -7.98 -6.78
C ALA A 198 -3.88 -8.02 -8.18
N LEU A 199 -4.14 -7.02 -9.03
CA LEU A 199 -3.54 -6.91 -10.37
C LEU A 199 -2.02 -6.80 -10.30
N SER A 200 -1.46 -6.25 -9.22
CA SER A 200 -0.01 -6.21 -9.04
C SER A 200 0.62 -7.60 -8.91
N LEU A 201 -0.14 -8.65 -8.52
CA LEU A 201 0.34 -10.05 -8.53
C LEU A 201 0.71 -10.53 -9.93
N LEU A 202 0.03 -10.03 -10.97
CA LEU A 202 0.39 -10.35 -12.36
C LEU A 202 1.78 -9.78 -12.70
N VAL A 203 2.08 -8.59 -12.19
CA VAL A 203 3.41 -7.97 -12.34
C VAL A 203 4.46 -8.71 -11.52
N VAL A 204 4.13 -9.15 -10.30
CA VAL A 204 5.06 -9.96 -9.49
C VAL A 204 5.40 -11.29 -10.17
N ARG A 205 4.42 -11.94 -10.83
CA ARG A 205 4.64 -13.17 -11.59
C ARG A 205 5.64 -13.01 -12.73
N THR A 206 5.66 -11.85 -13.42
CA THR A 206 6.67 -11.62 -14.45
C THR A 206 8.07 -11.43 -13.87
N MET A 207 8.19 -10.95 -12.63
CA MET A 207 9.47 -10.88 -11.92
C MET A 207 10.02 -12.26 -11.53
N SER A 208 9.17 -13.27 -11.37
CA SER A 208 9.59 -14.63 -11.01
C SER A 208 10.17 -15.42 -12.19
N LYS A 209 9.84 -15.04 -13.43
CA LYS A 209 10.29 -15.75 -14.64
C LYS A 209 11.69 -15.32 -15.13
N GLY A 210 12.24 -14.24 -14.56
CA GLY A 210 13.51 -13.66 -14.98
C GLY A 210 14.77 -14.26 -14.33
N VAL A 211 14.62 -15.16 -13.35
CA VAL A 211 15.76 -15.88 -12.78
C VAL A 211 15.92 -17.17 -13.58
N LYS A 212 16.63 -17.09 -14.71
CA LYS A 212 17.30 -18.27 -15.27
C LYS A 212 18.63 -18.39 -14.55
N GLU A 213 18.80 -19.49 -13.83
CA GLU A 213 20.11 -20.02 -13.45
C GLU A 213 20.99 -20.23 -14.69
#